data_AF-A0A059WY36-F1
#
_entry.id   AF-A0A059WY36-F1
#
_cell.length_a   1.000
_cell.length_b   1.000
_cell.length_c   1.000
_cell.angle_alpha   90.00
_cell.angle_beta   90.00
_cell.angle_gamma   90.00
#
_symmetry.space_group_name_H-M   'P 1'
#
loop_
_entity.id
_entity.type
_entity.pdbx_description
1 polymer ?
#
loop_
_entity_poly.entity_id
_entity_poly.type
_entity_poly.pdbx_seq_one_letter_code
_entity_poly.pdbx_strand_id
1 'polypeptide(L)'
;RLQDELRLEEQEREIHFKYPWTGALILVLRTPAYNALAAHDDEFVARQLGLPAELVRQTLAELQDARAITLNNGIYRPNRLTISLAGDREGNRRLRRYWLDRCRSVLDSSNISGPIIWPYLVFNTDPKTYSKIHDKVVALYDEIVQLSADERSHGDEVYLFSLQLVDLRKLPPTDG
;
A
#
# COMPACT_ATOMS: atom_id res chain seq x y z
N ARG A 1 12.76 16.01 22.34
CA ARG A 1 12.34 14.58 22.33
C ARG A 1 10.91 14.43 21.79
N LEU A 2 9.85 14.78 22.54
CA LEU A 2 8.46 14.65 22.05
C LEU A 2 8.15 15.52 20.81
N GLN A 3 8.63 16.78 20.79
CA GLN A 3 8.48 17.66 19.62
C GLN A 3 9.26 17.17 18.38
N ASP A 4 10.40 16.50 18.60
CA ASP A 4 11.18 15.93 17.50
C ASP A 4 10.49 14.68 16.93
N GLU A 5 9.90 13.85 17.79
CA GLU A 5 9.13 12.67 17.38
C GLU A 5 7.88 13.05 16.59
N LEU A 6 7.12 14.04 17.05
CA LEU A 6 5.96 14.56 16.31
C LEU A 6 6.34 15.14 14.94
N ARG A 7 7.48 15.86 14.87
CA ARG A 7 7.99 16.41 13.61
C ARG A 7 8.38 15.29 12.63
N LEU A 8 8.99 14.21 13.11
CA LEU A 8 9.36 13.08 12.27
C LEU A 8 8.12 12.33 11.77
N GLU A 9 7.09 12.15 12.60
CA GLU A 9 5.81 11.55 12.19
C GLU A 9 5.11 12.37 11.11
N GLU A 10 5.13 13.69 11.22
CA GLU A 10 4.59 14.57 10.20
C GLU A 10 5.35 14.42 8.87
N GLN A 11 6.69 14.38 8.93
CA GLN A 11 7.53 14.18 7.74
C GLN A 11 7.30 12.82 7.08
N GLU A 12 7.21 11.74 7.86
CA GLU A 12 6.85 10.42 7.36
C GLU A 12 5.48 10.42 6.67
N ARG A 13 4.51 11.10 7.28
CA ARG A 13 3.16 11.24 6.72
C ARG A 13 3.16 12.02 5.41
N GLU A 14 3.86 13.14 5.35
CA GLU A 14 4.03 13.94 4.13
C GLU A 14 4.65 13.11 2.99
N ILE A 15 5.71 12.35 3.30
CA ILE A 15 6.37 11.44 2.36
C ILE A 15 5.39 10.38 1.85
N HIS A 16 4.56 9.82 2.73
CA HIS A 16 3.56 8.81 2.33
C HIS A 16 2.50 9.36 1.38
N PHE A 17 2.08 10.62 1.58
CA PHE A 17 1.13 11.28 0.68
C PHE A 17 1.76 11.79 -0.61
N LYS A 18 3.07 12.07 -0.59
CA LYS A 18 3.87 12.42 -1.78
C LYS A 18 4.16 11.20 -2.65
N TYR A 19 4.49 10.07 -2.01
CA TYR A 19 4.84 8.81 -2.64
C TYR A 19 3.92 7.68 -2.16
N PRO A 20 2.79 7.45 -2.87
CA PRO A 20 1.77 6.48 -2.49
C PRO A 20 2.26 5.04 -2.31
N TRP A 21 3.39 4.68 -2.93
CA TRP A 21 3.99 3.34 -2.88
C TRP A 21 4.91 3.10 -1.67
N THR A 22 5.22 4.12 -0.87
CA THR A 22 6.15 4.00 0.27
C THR A 22 5.76 2.92 1.26
N GLY A 23 4.46 2.70 1.50
CA GLY A 23 4.00 1.60 2.36
C GLY A 23 4.40 0.23 1.81
N ALA A 24 4.19 -0.01 0.52
CA ALA A 24 4.59 -1.26 -0.14
C ALA A 24 6.11 -1.40 -0.17
N LEU A 25 6.85 -0.30 -0.39
CA LEU A 25 8.31 -0.29 -0.32
C LEU A 25 8.80 -0.72 1.07
N ILE A 26 8.25 -0.18 2.15
CA ILE A 26 8.60 -0.58 3.52
C ILE A 26 8.34 -2.07 3.75
N LEU A 27 7.25 -2.62 3.18
CA LEU A 27 6.96 -4.06 3.25
C LEU A 27 8.01 -4.89 2.50
N VAL A 28 8.45 -4.46 1.31
CA VAL A 28 9.54 -5.14 0.58
C VAL A 28 10.82 -5.20 1.41
N LEU A 29 11.18 -4.10 2.09
CA LEU A 29 12.36 -4.05 2.96
C LEU A 29 12.28 -5.00 4.17
N ARG A 30 11.11 -5.58 4.46
CA ARG A 30 10.91 -6.56 5.53
C ARG A 30 10.91 -8.00 5.03
N THR A 31 10.81 -8.23 3.73
CA THR A 31 10.77 -9.59 3.17
C THR A 31 12.04 -10.37 3.52
N PRO A 32 11.94 -11.69 3.79
CA PRO A 32 13.12 -12.54 3.97
C PRO A 32 14.07 -12.47 2.78
N ALA A 33 13.55 -12.51 1.55
CA ALA A 33 14.33 -12.40 0.32
C ALA A 33 15.17 -11.12 0.25
N TYR A 34 14.60 -9.95 0.58
CA TYR A 34 15.37 -8.71 0.63
C TYR A 34 16.43 -8.75 1.75
N ASN A 35 16.07 -9.27 2.92
CA ASN A 35 16.97 -9.35 4.06
C ASN A 35 18.10 -10.36 3.90
N ALA A 36 18.00 -11.29 2.94
CA ALA A 36 19.02 -12.24 2.58
C ALA A 36 20.04 -11.68 1.56
N LEU A 37 19.81 -10.48 1.01
CA LEU A 37 20.76 -9.84 0.11
C LEU A 37 22.06 -9.46 0.85
N ALA A 38 23.19 -9.52 0.14
CA ALA A 38 24.48 -9.09 0.68
C ALA A 38 24.56 -7.56 0.85
N ALA A 39 23.87 -6.81 -0.01
CA ALA A 39 23.72 -5.36 0.03
C ALA A 39 22.41 -4.97 -0.69
N HIS A 40 21.95 -3.75 -0.47
CA HIS A 40 20.75 -3.20 -1.08
C HIS A 40 20.83 -3.22 -2.62
N ASP A 41 19.74 -3.62 -3.27
CA ASP A 41 19.58 -3.63 -4.72
C ASP A 41 18.29 -2.87 -5.09
N ASP A 42 18.44 -1.68 -5.70
CA ASP A 42 17.33 -0.86 -6.18
C ASP A 42 16.45 -1.65 -7.18
N GLU A 43 17.08 -2.46 -8.04
CA GLU A 43 16.40 -3.23 -9.08
C GLU A 43 15.59 -4.39 -8.49
N PHE A 44 16.05 -4.97 -7.38
CA PHE A 44 15.27 -5.95 -6.63
C PHE A 44 13.95 -5.32 -6.14
N VAL A 45 14.04 -4.17 -5.46
CA VAL A 45 12.85 -3.50 -4.92
C VAL A 45 11.94 -3.01 -6.05
N ALA A 46 12.53 -2.47 -7.12
CA ALA A 46 11.82 -2.02 -8.31
C ALA A 46 10.97 -3.15 -8.93
N ARG A 47 11.55 -4.35 -9.10
CA ARG A 47 10.83 -5.52 -9.61
C ARG A 47 9.69 -5.95 -8.70
N GLN A 48 9.91 -5.97 -7.39
CA GLN A 48 8.86 -6.36 -6.42
C GLN A 48 7.65 -5.41 -6.45
N LEU A 49 7.88 -4.12 -6.70
CA LEU A 49 6.81 -3.10 -6.70
C LEU A 49 6.25 -2.79 -8.09
N GLY A 50 6.90 -3.28 -9.14
CA GLY A 50 6.63 -2.88 -10.53
C GLY A 50 6.83 -1.38 -10.75
N LEU A 51 7.91 -0.82 -10.21
CA LEU A 51 8.29 0.59 -10.32
C LEU A 51 9.65 0.74 -11.03
N PRO A 52 9.96 1.91 -11.63
CA PRO A 52 11.32 2.23 -12.05
C PRO A 52 12.29 2.30 -10.87
N ALA A 53 13.50 1.74 -11.02
CA ALA A 53 14.55 1.78 -9.99
C ALA A 53 14.93 3.21 -9.56
N GLU A 54 14.85 4.18 -10.48
CA GLU A 54 15.11 5.58 -10.14
C GLU A 54 14.08 6.16 -9.15
N LEU A 55 12.80 5.80 -9.27
CA LEU A 55 11.79 6.22 -8.30
C LEU A 55 12.02 5.57 -6.93
N VAL A 56 12.47 4.31 -6.92
CA VAL A 56 12.84 3.61 -5.69
C VAL A 56 13.98 4.35 -4.98
N ARG A 57 15.06 4.66 -5.71
CA ARG A 57 16.23 5.38 -5.19
C ARG A 57 15.85 6.73 -4.59
N GLN A 58 15.06 7.54 -5.30
CA GLN A 58 14.58 8.83 -4.83
C GLN A 58 13.72 8.71 -3.56
N THR A 59 12.83 7.71 -3.53
CA THR A 59 11.96 7.46 -2.38
C THR A 59 12.76 7.02 -1.16
N LEU A 60 13.76 6.13 -1.34
CA LEU A 60 14.63 5.66 -0.26
C LEU A 60 15.46 6.79 0.34
N ALA A 61 15.98 7.71 -0.49
CA ALA A 61 16.71 8.87 -0.01
C ALA A 61 15.83 9.73 0.91
N GLU A 62 14.60 10.05 0.50
CA GLU A 62 13.69 10.84 1.34
C GLU A 62 13.27 10.11 2.62
N LEU A 63 13.02 8.80 2.54
CA LEU A 63 12.72 7.99 3.72
C LEU A 63 13.91 7.93 4.70
N GLN A 64 15.13 7.87 4.19
CA GLN A 64 16.34 7.89 5.00
C GLN A 64 16.53 9.26 5.67
N ASP A 65 16.33 10.35 4.93
CA ASP A 65 16.42 11.72 5.46
C ASP A 65 15.37 11.99 6.55
N ALA A 66 14.16 11.46 6.38
CA ALA A 66 13.11 11.47 7.39
C ALA A 66 13.32 10.47 8.54
N ARG A 67 14.40 9.67 8.50
CA ARG A 67 14.71 8.63 9.49
C ARG A 67 13.63 7.55 9.61
N ALA A 68 12.84 7.35 8.56
CA ALA A 68 11.87 6.27 8.46
C ALA A 68 12.56 4.91 8.23
N ILE A 69 13.73 4.95 7.60
CA ILE A 69 14.61 3.79 7.37
C ILE A 69 16.06 4.12 7.76
N THR A 70 16.85 3.09 8.02
CA THR A 70 18.30 3.19 8.29
C THR A 70 19.06 2.19 7.44
N LEU A 71 20.23 2.57 6.91
CA LEU A 71 21.12 1.64 6.21
C LEU A 71 22.05 0.94 7.20
N ASN A 72 21.86 -0.36 7.41
CA ASN A 72 22.66 -1.19 8.32
C ASN A 72 23.35 -2.30 7.54
N ASN A 73 24.68 -2.38 7.61
CA ASN A 73 25.50 -3.37 6.89
C ASN A 73 25.15 -3.45 5.39
N GLY A 74 24.92 -2.30 4.76
CA GLY A 74 24.57 -2.23 3.34
C GLY A 74 23.10 -2.54 3.02
N ILE A 75 22.23 -2.81 4.00
CA ILE A 75 20.81 -3.13 3.81
C ILE A 75 19.92 -2.12 4.54
N TYR A 76 18.92 -1.55 3.85
CA TYR A 76 17.93 -0.69 4.48
C TYR A 76 17.02 -1.46 5.44
N ARG A 77 16.77 -0.89 6.63
CA ARG A 77 15.88 -1.42 7.66
C ARG A 77 14.86 -0.35 8.05
N PRO A 78 13.55 -0.66 8.03
CA PRO A 78 12.54 0.26 8.53
C PRO A 78 12.68 0.49 10.04
N ASN A 79 12.61 1.75 10.48
CA ASN A 79 12.67 2.13 11.89
C ASN A 79 11.30 2.09 12.56
N ARG A 80 10.20 2.27 11.80
CA ARG A 80 8.81 2.30 12.30
C ARG A 80 7.85 1.47 11.45
N LEU A 81 6.79 0.96 12.10
CA LEU A 81 5.83 0.00 11.54
C LEU A 81 4.58 0.65 10.94
N THR A 82 4.20 1.84 11.38
CA THR A 82 2.86 2.39 11.11
C THR A 82 2.90 3.91 10.97
N ILE A 83 2.56 4.39 9.78
CA ILE A 83 2.27 5.80 9.53
C ILE A 83 0.78 6.00 9.77
N SER A 84 0.42 6.86 10.71
CA SER A 84 -0.98 7.27 10.88
C SER A 84 -1.38 8.18 9.72
N LEU A 85 -2.29 7.70 8.87
CA LEU A 85 -2.86 8.49 7.77
C LEU A 85 -4.09 9.30 8.20
N ALA A 86 -4.37 9.36 9.50
CA ALA A 86 -5.51 10.09 10.02
C ALA A 86 -5.39 11.61 9.75
N GLY A 87 -6.50 12.23 9.38
CA GLY A 87 -6.64 13.69 9.32
C GLY A 87 -6.45 14.35 7.95
N ASP A 88 -5.79 13.71 6.97
CA ASP A 88 -5.66 14.28 5.61
C ASP A 88 -6.56 13.57 4.60
N ARG A 89 -7.76 14.13 4.40
CA ARG A 89 -8.75 13.58 3.45
C ARG A 89 -8.24 13.56 2.01
N GLU A 90 -7.48 14.58 1.61
CA GLU A 90 -7.05 14.73 0.23
C GLU A 90 -5.84 13.83 -0.07
N GLY A 91 -4.89 13.74 0.85
CA GLY A 91 -3.81 12.75 0.82
C GLY A 91 -4.34 11.32 0.75
N ASN A 92 -5.32 10.97 1.59
CA ASN A 92 -5.98 9.67 1.52
C ASN A 92 -6.68 9.42 0.19
N ARG A 93 -7.31 10.45 -0.41
CA ARG A 93 -7.94 10.33 -1.73
C ARG A 93 -6.90 10.06 -2.82
N ARG A 94 -5.76 10.76 -2.81
CA ARG A 94 -4.65 10.52 -3.74
C ARG A 94 -4.09 9.10 -3.59
N LEU A 95 -3.87 8.63 -2.37
CA LEU A 95 -3.37 7.28 -2.08
C LEU A 95 -4.31 6.21 -2.63
N ARG A 96 -5.62 6.31 -2.34
CA ARG A 96 -6.62 5.37 -2.86
C ARG A 96 -6.68 5.38 -4.38
N ARG A 97 -6.66 6.56 -5.00
CA ARG A 97 -6.67 6.71 -6.45
C ARG A 97 -5.45 6.03 -7.09
N TYR A 98 -4.25 6.29 -6.55
CA TYR A 98 -3.03 5.66 -7.04
C TYR A 98 -3.15 4.13 -7.08
N TRP A 99 -3.57 3.51 -5.97
CA TRP A 99 -3.68 2.05 -5.92
C TRP A 99 -4.79 1.49 -6.84
N LEU A 100 -5.91 2.20 -6.99
CA LEU A 100 -6.95 1.84 -7.96
C LEU A 100 -6.44 1.94 -9.40
N ASP A 101 -5.68 2.98 -9.73
CA ASP A 101 -5.07 3.15 -11.05
C ASP A 101 -4.04 2.04 -11.33
N ARG A 102 -3.29 1.59 -10.32
CA ARG A 102 -2.41 0.42 -10.43
C ARG A 102 -3.19 -0.86 -10.72
N CYS A 103 -4.26 -1.15 -9.98
CA CYS A 103 -5.15 -2.29 -10.25
C CYS A 103 -5.79 -2.22 -11.64
N ARG A 104 -6.15 -1.02 -12.12
CA ARG A 104 -6.66 -0.81 -13.47
C ARG A 104 -5.60 -1.09 -14.53
N SER A 105 -4.38 -0.59 -14.34
CA SER A 105 -3.29 -0.82 -15.31
C SER A 105 -2.97 -2.30 -15.53
N VAL A 106 -3.24 -3.14 -14.52
CA VAL A 106 -3.15 -4.59 -14.63
C VAL A 106 -4.22 -5.13 -15.59
N LEU A 107 -5.48 -4.69 -15.51
CA LEU A 107 -6.54 -5.09 -16.44
C LEU A 107 -6.21 -4.73 -17.90
N ASP A 108 -5.54 -3.61 -18.11
CA ASP A 108 -5.18 -3.12 -19.44
C ASP A 108 -3.90 -3.80 -20.01
N SER A 109 -3.18 -4.56 -19.18
CA SER A 109 -1.92 -5.22 -19.58
C SER A 109 -2.16 -6.60 -20.19
N SER A 110 -1.49 -6.88 -21.31
CA SER A 110 -1.52 -8.19 -21.97
C SER A 110 -0.57 -9.23 -21.34
N ASN A 111 0.32 -8.80 -20.44
CA ASN A 111 1.39 -9.64 -19.86
C ASN A 111 1.27 -9.72 -18.34
N ILE A 112 0.15 -10.24 -17.86
CA ILE A 112 -0.05 -10.55 -16.44
C ILE A 112 0.42 -11.99 -16.19
N SER A 113 1.35 -12.17 -15.25
CA SER A 113 1.73 -13.48 -14.74
C SER A 113 1.19 -13.69 -13.33
N GLY A 114 0.66 -14.88 -13.04
CA GLY A 114 0.17 -15.27 -11.71
C GLY A 114 -1.36 -15.18 -11.55
N PRO A 115 -1.91 -15.76 -10.47
CA PRO A 115 -3.34 -15.75 -10.22
C PRO A 115 -3.82 -14.35 -9.78
N ILE A 116 -4.70 -13.77 -10.58
CA ILE A 116 -5.29 -12.44 -10.42
C ILE A 116 -6.80 -12.66 -10.24
N ILE A 117 -7.33 -12.41 -9.03
CA ILE A 117 -8.77 -12.56 -8.71
C ILE A 117 -9.49 -11.21 -8.75
N TRP A 118 -10.25 -10.93 -9.80
CA TRP A 118 -10.96 -9.65 -10.02
C TRP A 118 -12.48 -9.88 -9.94
N PRO A 119 -13.03 -10.08 -8.73
CA PRO A 119 -14.46 -10.30 -8.60
C PRO A 119 -15.20 -8.99 -8.86
N TYR A 120 -16.25 -9.02 -9.67
CA TYR A 120 -17.23 -7.94 -9.73
C TYR A 120 -18.65 -8.51 -9.58
N LEU A 121 -19.49 -7.78 -8.85
CA LEU A 121 -20.90 -8.13 -8.66
C LEU A 121 -21.72 -6.85 -8.61
N VAL A 122 -22.73 -6.76 -9.47
CA VAL A 122 -23.76 -5.71 -9.41
C VAL A 122 -25.04 -6.35 -8.93
N PHE A 123 -25.64 -5.81 -7.87
CA PHE A 123 -26.82 -6.37 -7.24
C PHE A 123 -27.77 -5.26 -6.78
N ASN A 124 -29.06 -5.58 -6.72
CA ASN A 124 -30.08 -4.75 -6.07
C ASN A 124 -30.38 -5.32 -4.68
N THR A 125 -30.63 -4.43 -3.72
CA THR A 125 -30.96 -4.84 -2.35
C THR A 125 -31.70 -3.72 -1.62
N ASP A 126 -32.41 -4.06 -0.55
CA ASP A 126 -32.94 -3.07 0.38
C ASP A 126 -31.84 -2.49 1.31
N PRO A 127 -32.06 -1.33 1.94
CA PRO A 127 -31.06 -0.68 2.80
C PRO A 127 -30.60 -1.50 4.02
N LYS A 128 -31.48 -2.32 4.60
CA LYS A 128 -31.14 -3.16 5.77
C LYS A 128 -30.19 -4.27 5.34
N THR A 129 -30.46 -4.89 4.20
CA THR A 129 -29.58 -5.91 3.63
C THR A 129 -28.26 -5.30 3.13
N TYR A 130 -28.28 -4.08 2.55
CA TYR A 130 -27.06 -3.34 2.21
C TYR A 130 -26.16 -3.11 3.44
N SER A 131 -26.72 -2.69 4.57
CA SER A 131 -25.95 -2.52 5.82
C SER A 131 -25.27 -3.82 6.26
N LYS A 132 -25.97 -4.96 6.18
CA LYS A 132 -25.37 -6.27 6.51
C LYS A 132 -24.23 -6.64 5.57
N ILE A 133 -24.35 -6.33 4.27
CA ILE A 133 -23.28 -6.57 3.30
C ILE A 133 -22.08 -5.66 3.61
N HIS A 134 -22.33 -4.39 3.91
CA HIS A 134 -21.30 -3.45 4.33
C HIS A 134 -20.53 -3.97 5.55
N ASP A 135 -21.23 -4.43 6.60
CA ASP A 135 -20.59 -4.96 7.81
C ASP A 135 -19.73 -6.19 7.52
N LYS A 136 -20.15 -7.06 6.59
CA LYS A 136 -19.36 -8.21 6.13
C LYS A 136 -18.11 -7.78 5.37
N VAL A 137 -18.19 -6.75 4.55
CA VAL A 137 -17.03 -6.22 3.83
C VAL A 137 -16.00 -5.63 4.80
N VAL A 138 -16.47 -4.92 5.84
CA VAL A 138 -15.60 -4.42 6.91
C VAL A 138 -14.95 -5.58 7.68
N ALA A 139 -15.73 -6.59 8.09
CA ALA A 139 -15.20 -7.76 8.79
C ALA A 139 -14.14 -8.51 7.96
N LEU A 140 -14.38 -8.71 6.65
CA LEU A 140 -13.40 -9.31 5.74
C LEU A 140 -12.10 -8.51 5.69
N TYR A 141 -12.18 -7.18 5.61
CA TYR A 141 -11.00 -6.33 5.64
C TYR A 141 -10.21 -6.51 6.95
N ASP A 142 -10.89 -6.50 8.10
CA ASP A 142 -10.26 -6.69 9.40
C ASP A 142 -9.60 -8.08 9.52
N GLU A 143 -10.25 -9.13 9.02
CA GLU A 143 -9.68 -10.48 8.96
C GLU A 143 -8.39 -10.52 8.12
N ILE A 144 -8.38 -9.86 6.95
CA ILE A 144 -7.19 -9.77 6.10
C ILE A 144 -6.06 -9.01 6.81
N VAL A 145 -6.38 -7.90 7.48
CA VAL A 145 -5.39 -7.15 8.28
C VAL A 145 -4.79 -8.04 9.36
N GLN A 146 -5.60 -8.79 10.08
CA GLN A 146 -5.13 -9.73 11.11
C GLN A 146 -4.23 -10.82 10.53
N LEU A 147 -4.60 -11.42 9.39
CA LEU A 147 -3.78 -12.42 8.71
C LEU A 147 -2.43 -11.85 8.24
N SER A 148 -2.43 -10.60 7.76
CA SER A 148 -1.21 -9.91 7.32
C SER A 148 -0.28 -9.52 8.48
N ALA A 149 -0.82 -9.43 9.70
CA ALA A 149 -0.06 -9.09 10.90
C ALA A 149 0.52 -10.32 11.63
N ASP A 150 0.10 -11.55 11.29
CA ASP A 150 0.71 -12.77 11.86
C ASP A 150 2.17 -12.88 11.38
N GLU A 151 3.12 -12.92 12.31
CA GLU A 151 4.56 -13.02 12.02
C GLU A 151 4.93 -14.30 11.27
N ARG A 152 4.08 -15.33 11.32
CA ARG A 152 4.24 -16.56 10.51
C ARG A 152 3.94 -16.33 9.03
N SER A 153 3.35 -15.20 8.66
CA SER A 153 2.97 -14.83 7.30
C SER A 153 4.05 -13.98 6.58
N HIS A 154 5.27 -13.86 7.13
CA HIS A 154 6.37 -13.14 6.48
C HIS A 154 6.88 -13.87 5.23
N GLY A 155 6.16 -13.70 4.11
CA GLY A 155 6.55 -14.17 2.79
C GLY A 155 7.51 -13.21 2.06
N ASP A 156 7.98 -13.66 0.90
CA ASP A 156 8.91 -12.91 0.05
C ASP A 156 8.22 -11.90 -0.87
N GLU A 157 6.89 -11.99 -0.99
CA GLU A 157 6.08 -11.20 -1.92
C GLU A 157 5.23 -10.18 -1.18
N VAL A 158 4.94 -9.06 -1.85
CA VAL A 158 4.06 -8.00 -1.35
C VAL A 158 2.81 -7.96 -2.22
N TYR A 159 1.65 -8.09 -1.58
CA TYR A 159 0.35 -8.11 -2.26
C TYR A 159 -0.43 -6.83 -2.04
N LEU A 160 -1.16 -6.40 -3.07
CA LEU A 160 -2.15 -5.33 -2.98
C LEU A 160 -3.55 -5.95 -2.93
N PHE A 161 -4.27 -5.73 -1.83
CA PHE A 161 -5.70 -6.05 -1.74
C PHE A 161 -6.52 -4.78 -1.95
N SER A 162 -7.48 -4.82 -2.88
CA SER A 162 -8.39 -3.72 -3.14
C SER A 162 -9.80 -4.25 -3.37
N LEU A 163 -10.74 -3.82 -2.52
CA LEU A 163 -12.16 -4.16 -2.60
C LEU A 163 -12.97 -2.87 -2.44
N GLN A 164 -13.95 -2.65 -3.31
CA GLN A 164 -14.82 -1.48 -3.22
C GLN A 164 -16.29 -1.89 -3.15
N LEU A 165 -17.02 -1.35 -2.17
CA LEU A 165 -18.47 -1.40 -2.10
C LEU A 165 -18.99 0.02 -2.34
N VAL A 166 -19.66 0.25 -3.47
CA VAL A 166 -20.09 1.59 -3.90
C VAL A 166 -21.59 1.60 -4.17
N ASP A 167 -22.27 2.59 -3.62
CA ASP A 167 -23.64 2.92 -4.02
C ASP A 167 -23.60 3.64 -5.37
N LEU A 168 -24.09 2.97 -6.42
CA LEU A 168 -24.04 3.48 -7.80
C LEU A 168 -24.68 4.86 -7.96
N ARG A 169 -25.66 5.22 -7.10
CA ARG A 169 -26.31 6.54 -7.11
C ARG A 169 -25.37 7.67 -6.68
N LYS A 170 -24.25 7.34 -6.05
CA LYS A 170 -23.22 8.28 -5.60
C LYS A 170 -22.09 8.43 -6.60
N LEU A 171 -22.11 7.67 -7.70
CA LEU A 171 -21.14 7.83 -8.77
C LEU A 171 -21.45 9.11 -9.58
N PRO A 172 -20.42 9.84 -10.03
CA PRO A 172 -20.63 10.89 -11.01
C PRO A 172 -21.18 10.29 -12.32
N PRO A 173 -21.94 11.05 -13.12
CA PRO A 173 -22.32 10.61 -14.45
C PRO A 173 -21.07 10.32 -15.28
N THR A 174 -21.12 9.26 -16.08
CA THR A 174 -20.07 8.96 -17.06
C THR A 174 -20.23 9.87 -18.26
N ASP A 175 -19.16 10.57 -18.65
CA ASP A 175 -19.09 11.17 -19.98
C ASP A 175 -19.08 9.99 -20.98
N GLY A 176 -20.15 9.88 -21.76
CA GLY A 176 -20.33 8.80 -22.75
C GLY A 176 -19.41 8.94 -23.95
#